data_AF-A0A328PMU9-F1
#
_entry.id   AF-A0A328PMU9-F1
#
_cell.length_a   1.000
_cell.length_b   1.000
_cell.length_c   1.000
_cell.angle_alpha   90.00
_cell.angle_beta   90.00
_cell.angle_gamma   90.00
#
_symmetry.space_group_name_H-M   'P 1'
#
loop_
_entity.id
_entity.type
_entity.pdbx_description
1 polymer ?
#
loop_
_entity_poly.entity_id
_entity_poly.type
_entity_poly.pdbx_seq_one_letter_code
_entity_poly.pdbx_strand_id
1 'polypeptide(L)'
;MTLFKSVKNRTITIIVVIFIFFTAAIGFNLLALFSSNKGLETYKILSDQTNSISEIELNFFNASLASKDYFIIYDNETKDLFFESINSIKDSLQDFEPNQEIPIKDFQEYISSYENSFNEIVKLNEEKRYLVDQNFNIKINDLKASMLDFQLRFSEEGLYTFSSYIVKIDEVIDNIISHTQVYFTSQSLGDKNTILEMFDQLNSQLSLVQYVLPTDESIQFIVQIQNLTSEVFDTFNQIVTAIESQDPIIQEMEELRVEIINLLEEQRAQLKIQQDTLGPTLIEENQKAIMLTI
;
A
#
# COMPACT_ATOMS: atom_id res chain seq x y z
N MET A 1 -19.65 -46.47 67.88
CA MET A 1 -21.11 -46.58 67.61
C MET A 1 -21.93 -46.20 68.85
N THR A 2 -21.83 -44.94 69.31
CA THR A 2 -22.54 -44.44 70.52
C THR A 2 -22.91 -42.95 70.43
N LEU A 3 -23.07 -42.38 69.23
CA LEU A 3 -23.44 -40.97 69.05
C LEU A 3 -24.95 -40.68 69.21
N PHE A 4 -25.80 -41.72 69.30
CA PHE A 4 -27.26 -41.59 69.20
C PHE A 4 -28.03 -41.77 70.52
N LYS A 5 -27.41 -41.61 71.69
CA LYS A 5 -28.07 -41.92 72.97
C LYS A 5 -28.94 -40.80 73.58
N SER A 6 -28.94 -39.59 73.03
CA SER A 6 -29.71 -38.44 73.56
C SER A 6 -30.25 -37.57 72.42
N VAL A 7 -31.49 -37.09 72.56
CA VAL A 7 -32.15 -36.18 71.59
C VAL A 7 -31.25 -34.97 71.29
N LYS A 8 -30.55 -34.44 72.31
CA LYS A 8 -29.61 -33.31 72.18
C LYS A 8 -28.44 -33.61 71.22
N ASN A 9 -27.83 -34.80 71.29
CA ASN A 9 -26.72 -35.17 70.42
C ASN A 9 -27.17 -35.40 68.97
N ARG A 10 -28.39 -35.91 68.77
CA ARG A 10 -29.00 -35.99 67.43
C ARG A 10 -29.19 -34.62 66.81
N THR A 11 -29.75 -33.67 67.57
CA THR A 11 -29.98 -32.30 67.09
C THR A 11 -28.67 -31.61 66.73
N ILE A 12 -27.63 -31.72 67.56
CA ILE A 12 -26.31 -31.15 67.26
C ILE A 12 -25.71 -31.78 65.99
N THR A 13 -25.81 -33.10 65.82
CA THR A 13 -25.29 -33.78 64.62
C THR A 13 -26.00 -33.30 63.35
N ILE A 14 -27.32 -33.15 63.40
CA ILE A 14 -28.12 -32.62 62.28
C ILE A 14 -27.68 -31.19 61.94
N ILE A 15 -27.52 -30.33 62.95
CA ILE A 15 -27.07 -28.95 62.74
C ILE A 15 -25.69 -28.90 62.08
N VAL A 16 -24.73 -29.71 62.56
CA VAL A 16 -23.37 -29.77 61.98
C VAL A 16 -23.40 -30.26 60.54
N VAL A 17 -24.18 -31.29 60.23
CA VAL A 17 -24.34 -31.80 58.86
C VAL A 17 -24.95 -30.74 57.95
N ILE A 18 -26.01 -30.06 58.40
CA ILE A 18 -26.62 -28.94 57.66
C ILE A 18 -25.58 -27.84 57.43
N PHE A 19 -24.78 -27.49 58.43
CA PHE A 19 -23.77 -26.44 58.31
C PHE A 19 -22.66 -26.80 57.33
N ILE A 20 -22.23 -28.07 57.29
CA ILE A 20 -21.25 -28.57 56.31
C ILE A 20 -21.82 -28.47 54.90
N PHE A 21 -23.05 -28.94 54.67
CA PHE A 21 -23.70 -28.85 53.35
C PHE A 21 -23.89 -27.39 52.93
N PHE A 22 -24.28 -26.52 53.85
CA PHE A 22 -24.45 -25.09 53.59
C PHE A 22 -23.12 -24.41 53.23
N THR A 23 -22.05 -24.71 53.96
CA THR A 23 -20.72 -24.15 53.68
C THR A 23 -20.16 -24.67 52.35
N ALA A 24 -20.37 -25.96 52.04
CA ALA A 24 -19.99 -26.53 50.75
C ALA A 24 -20.77 -25.88 49.60
N ALA A 25 -22.08 -25.71 49.74
CA ALA A 25 -22.91 -25.04 48.73
C ALA A 25 -22.46 -23.59 48.47
N ILE A 26 -22.20 -22.81 49.54
CA ILE A 26 -21.66 -21.45 49.40
C ILE A 26 -20.28 -21.46 48.72
N GLY A 27 -19.40 -22.38 49.10
CA GLY A 27 -18.07 -22.51 48.49
C GLY A 27 -18.13 -22.81 46.99
N PHE A 28 -18.98 -23.75 46.57
CA PHE A 28 -19.22 -24.04 45.15
C PHE A 28 -19.78 -22.83 44.41
N ASN A 29 -20.73 -22.11 45.00
CA ASN A 29 -21.29 -20.90 44.40
C ASN A 29 -20.26 -19.78 44.22
N LEU A 30 -19.39 -19.56 45.21
CA LEU A 30 -18.32 -18.56 45.10
C LEU A 30 -17.31 -18.92 44.01
N LEU A 31 -16.94 -20.21 43.89
CA LEU A 31 -16.04 -20.68 42.83
C LEU A 31 -16.68 -20.54 41.45
N ALA A 32 -17.96 -20.91 41.32
CA ALA A 32 -18.69 -20.77 40.06
C ALA A 32 -18.87 -19.30 39.64
N LEU A 33 -19.18 -18.41 40.60
CA LEU A 33 -19.22 -16.96 40.36
C LEU A 33 -17.88 -16.40 39.89
N PHE A 34 -16.78 -16.83 40.52
CA PHE A 34 -15.44 -16.37 40.12
C PHE A 34 -15.05 -16.88 38.73
N SER A 35 -15.32 -18.16 38.42
CA SER A 35 -15.11 -18.74 37.08
C SER A 35 -15.93 -18.01 36.01
N SER A 36 -17.22 -17.80 36.28
CA SER A 36 -18.15 -17.11 35.40
C SER A 36 -17.73 -15.67 35.14
N ASN A 37 -17.34 -14.92 36.19
CA ASN A 37 -16.88 -13.55 36.03
C ASN A 37 -15.61 -13.46 35.18
N LYS A 38 -14.64 -14.34 35.41
CA LYS A 38 -13.41 -14.41 34.60
C LYS A 38 -13.70 -14.80 33.15
N GLY A 39 -14.61 -15.75 32.94
CA GLY A 39 -15.00 -16.16 31.60
C GLY A 39 -15.77 -15.07 30.85
N LEU A 40 -16.64 -14.31 31.52
CA LEU A 40 -17.31 -13.15 30.94
C LEU A 40 -16.32 -12.04 30.58
N GLU A 41 -15.32 -11.79 31.43
CA GLU A 41 -14.23 -10.86 31.13
C GLU A 41 -13.44 -11.31 29.89
N THR A 42 -13.11 -12.60 29.81
CA THR A 42 -12.44 -13.18 28.64
C THR A 42 -13.31 -13.07 27.38
N TYR A 43 -14.61 -13.37 27.48
CA TYR A 43 -15.55 -13.25 26.36
C TYR A 43 -15.67 -11.80 25.87
N LYS A 44 -15.68 -10.84 26.79
CA LYS A 44 -15.66 -9.42 26.45
C LYS A 44 -14.39 -9.06 25.67
N ILE A 45 -13.22 -9.48 26.16
CA ILE A 45 -11.93 -9.25 25.47
C ILE A 45 -11.97 -9.83 24.04
N LEU A 46 -12.46 -11.07 23.87
CA LEU A 46 -12.60 -11.68 22.55
C LEU A 46 -13.54 -10.88 21.63
N SER A 47 -14.63 -10.36 22.18
CA SER A 47 -15.57 -9.50 21.44
C SER A 47 -14.93 -8.19 21.01
N ASP A 48 -14.19 -7.54 21.91
CA ASP A 48 -13.47 -6.30 21.63
C ASP A 48 -12.41 -6.54 20.53
N GLN A 49 -11.63 -7.62 20.62
CA GLN A 49 -10.68 -8.04 19.58
C GLN A 49 -11.35 -8.32 18.23
N THR A 50 -12.53 -8.95 18.23
CA THR A 50 -13.28 -9.21 16.99
C THR A 50 -13.67 -7.91 16.30
N ASN A 51 -14.06 -6.90 17.08
CA ASN A 51 -14.36 -5.58 16.56
C ASN A 51 -13.09 -4.91 15.99
N SER A 52 -11.97 -4.95 16.72
CA SER A 52 -10.69 -4.41 16.25
C SER A 52 -10.23 -5.07 14.94
N ILE A 53 -10.33 -6.40 14.82
CA ILE A 53 -10.02 -7.10 13.56
C ILE A 53 -10.93 -6.63 12.43
N SER A 54 -12.23 -6.44 12.69
CA SER A 54 -13.18 -5.94 11.68
C SER A 54 -12.86 -4.51 11.23
N GLU A 55 -12.43 -3.65 12.16
CA GLU A 55 -11.98 -2.29 11.83
C GLU A 55 -10.69 -2.31 11.01
N ILE A 56 -9.74 -3.18 11.36
CA ILE A 56 -8.51 -3.38 10.61
C ILE A 56 -8.82 -3.88 9.19
N GLU A 57 -9.69 -4.88 9.03
CA GLU A 57 -10.14 -5.38 7.73
C GLU A 57 -10.71 -4.26 6.85
N LEU A 58 -11.61 -3.44 7.41
CA LEU A 58 -12.23 -2.33 6.70
C LEU A 58 -11.21 -1.27 6.27
N ASN A 59 -10.34 -0.85 7.19
CA ASN A 59 -9.32 0.14 6.89
C ASN A 59 -8.28 -0.40 5.91
N PHE A 60 -7.92 -1.69 5.99
CA PHE A 60 -7.01 -2.30 5.03
C PHE A 60 -7.62 -2.38 3.63
N PHE A 61 -8.92 -2.68 3.54
CA PHE A 61 -9.65 -2.62 2.27
C PHE A 61 -9.66 -1.20 1.69
N ASN A 62 -9.92 -0.18 2.51
CA ASN A 62 -9.87 1.22 2.09
C ASN A 62 -8.47 1.64 1.62
N ALA A 63 -7.41 1.27 2.36
CA ALA A 63 -6.03 1.51 1.95
C ALA A 63 -5.72 0.82 0.61
N SER A 64 -6.17 -0.43 0.44
CA SER A 64 -6.00 -1.18 -0.81
C SER A 64 -6.68 -0.50 -2.00
N LEU A 65 -7.92 -0.02 -1.83
CA LEU A 65 -8.62 0.74 -2.86
C LEU A 65 -7.91 2.07 -3.17
N ALA A 66 -7.57 2.83 -2.14
CA ALA A 66 -6.87 4.11 -2.29
C ALA A 66 -5.53 3.94 -3.02
N SER A 67 -4.77 2.88 -2.73
CA SER A 67 -3.51 2.59 -3.44
C SER A 67 -3.74 2.31 -4.92
N LYS A 68 -4.76 1.53 -5.26
CA LYS A 68 -5.11 1.21 -6.64
C LYS A 68 -5.54 2.46 -7.42
N ASP A 69 -6.35 3.31 -6.81
CA ASP A 69 -6.78 4.56 -7.42
C ASP A 69 -5.60 5.53 -7.57
N TYR A 70 -4.69 5.58 -6.60
CA TYR A 70 -3.46 6.35 -6.68
C TYR A 70 -2.57 5.91 -7.85
N PHE A 71 -2.43 4.61 -8.11
CA PHE A 71 -1.64 4.11 -9.25
C PHE A 71 -2.22 4.50 -10.62
N ILE A 72 -3.47 4.97 -10.67
CA ILE A 72 -4.13 5.44 -11.89
C ILE A 72 -4.02 6.96 -12.00
N ILE A 73 -4.31 7.68 -10.90
CA ILE A 73 -4.56 9.13 -10.93
C ILE A 73 -3.37 9.92 -10.36
N TYR A 74 -2.61 9.34 -9.43
CA TYR A 74 -1.44 9.92 -8.78
C TYR A 74 -1.70 11.26 -8.06
N ASP A 75 -2.91 11.45 -7.54
CA ASP A 75 -3.32 12.67 -6.84
C ASP A 75 -3.05 12.60 -5.33
N ASN A 76 -3.09 13.76 -4.66
CA ASN A 76 -2.83 13.83 -3.23
C ASN A 76 -4.02 13.34 -2.39
N GLU A 77 -5.25 13.40 -2.88
CA GLU A 77 -6.45 12.98 -2.13
C GLU A 77 -6.43 11.47 -1.91
N THR A 78 -6.19 10.68 -2.97
CA THR A 78 -6.04 9.22 -2.88
C THR A 78 -4.83 8.81 -2.02
N LYS A 79 -3.73 9.55 -2.12
CA LYS A 79 -2.55 9.36 -1.25
C LYS A 79 -2.89 9.58 0.22
N ASP A 80 -3.59 10.66 0.56
CA ASP A 80 -3.93 11.00 1.93
C ASP A 80 -4.91 9.97 2.52
N LEU A 81 -5.90 9.51 1.74
CA LEU A 81 -6.82 8.43 2.12
C LEU A 81 -6.11 7.12 2.44
N PHE A 82 -5.06 6.77 1.68
CA PHE A 82 -4.22 5.61 1.97
C PHE A 82 -3.59 5.73 3.36
N PHE A 83 -2.90 6.84 3.63
CA PHE A 83 -2.19 7.03 4.89
C PHE A 83 -3.14 7.16 6.10
N GLU A 84 -4.29 7.81 5.94
CA GLU A 84 -5.34 7.84 6.97
C GLU A 84 -5.81 6.43 7.33
N SER A 85 -6.02 5.58 6.32
CA SER A 85 -6.45 4.19 6.52
C SER A 85 -5.37 3.36 7.21
N ILE A 86 -4.10 3.48 6.78
CA ILE A 86 -2.96 2.80 7.41
C ILE A 86 -2.76 3.26 8.86
N ASN A 87 -2.88 4.56 9.14
CA ASN A 87 -2.78 5.06 10.51
C ASN A 87 -3.92 4.53 11.40
N SER A 88 -5.14 4.44 10.86
CA SER A 88 -6.27 3.84 11.57
C SER A 88 -6.01 2.37 11.91
N ILE A 89 -5.40 1.60 11.01
CA ILE A 89 -4.98 0.21 11.30
C ILE A 89 -3.97 0.18 12.44
N LYS A 90 -2.95 1.04 12.41
CA LYS A 90 -1.91 1.11 13.45
C LYS A 90 -2.50 1.46 14.81
N ASP A 91 -3.48 2.36 14.85
CA ASP A 91 -4.19 2.72 16.08
C ASP A 91 -4.99 1.53 16.61
N SER A 92 -5.79 0.86 15.78
CA SER A 92 -6.52 -0.36 16.18
C SER A 92 -5.60 -1.50 16.64
N LEU A 93 -4.36 -1.55 16.15
CA LEU A 93 -3.36 -2.54 16.57
C LEU A 93 -2.79 -2.28 17.97
N GLN A 94 -2.90 -1.06 18.51
CA GLN A 94 -2.43 -0.74 19.87
C GLN A 94 -3.30 -1.39 20.96
N ASP A 95 -4.55 -1.72 20.63
CA ASP A 95 -5.51 -2.32 21.56
C ASP A 95 -5.26 -3.81 21.82
N PHE A 96 -4.30 -4.42 21.12
CA PHE A 96 -3.95 -5.81 21.32
C PHE A 96 -2.81 -5.96 22.35
N GLU A 97 -3.02 -6.78 23.38
CA GLU A 97 -2.03 -6.98 24.44
C GLU A 97 -0.86 -7.90 24.01
N PRO A 98 0.37 -7.67 24.51
CA PRO A 98 1.57 -8.45 24.14
C PRO A 98 1.56 -9.93 24.49
N ASN A 99 0.65 -10.38 25.37
CA ASN A 99 0.58 -11.75 25.89
C ASN A 99 -0.50 -12.60 25.19
N GLN A 100 -1.04 -12.12 24.07
CA GLN A 100 -2.09 -12.81 23.33
C GLN A 100 -1.51 -13.99 22.53
N GLU A 101 -2.29 -15.07 22.40
CA GLU A 101 -1.93 -16.26 21.59
C GLU A 101 -1.84 -15.95 20.08
N ILE A 102 -2.30 -14.77 19.67
CA ILE A 102 -2.35 -14.32 18.29
C ILE A 102 -1.01 -13.64 17.94
N PRO A 103 -0.23 -14.15 16.96
CA PRO A 103 1.01 -13.52 16.53
C PRO A 103 0.72 -12.27 15.68
N ILE A 104 0.51 -11.13 16.32
CA ILE A 104 0.25 -9.82 15.69
C ILE A 104 1.52 -9.21 15.08
N LYS A 105 2.68 -9.71 15.52
CA LYS A 105 3.97 -9.19 15.09
C LYS A 105 4.16 -9.29 13.57
N ASP A 106 3.83 -10.45 13.00
CA ASP A 106 3.95 -10.68 11.55
C ASP A 106 2.99 -9.76 10.77
N PHE A 107 1.79 -9.52 11.33
CA PHE A 107 0.82 -8.59 10.76
C PHE A 107 1.32 -7.14 10.75
N GLN A 108 1.89 -6.65 11.85
CA GLN A 108 2.49 -5.31 11.95
C GLN A 108 3.64 -5.12 10.95
N GLU A 109 4.47 -6.15 10.77
CA GLU A 109 5.57 -6.14 9.80
C GLU A 109 5.05 -6.05 8.37
N TYR A 110 3.98 -6.79 8.02
CA TYR A 110 3.37 -6.70 6.70
C TYR A 110 2.67 -5.36 6.43
N ILE A 111 1.94 -4.81 7.39
CA ILE A 111 1.33 -3.47 7.24
C ILE A 111 2.40 -2.40 7.03
N SER A 112 3.50 -2.48 7.79
CA SER A 112 4.62 -1.54 7.64
C SER A 112 5.31 -1.69 6.29
N SER A 113 5.49 -2.93 5.81
CA SER A 113 6.08 -3.20 4.49
C SER A 113 5.18 -2.66 3.38
N TYR A 114 3.87 -2.90 3.46
CA TYR A 114 2.88 -2.39 2.51
C TYR A 114 2.86 -0.85 2.43
N GLU A 115 2.92 -0.17 3.59
CA GLU A 115 3.05 1.29 3.66
C GLU A 115 4.36 1.80 3.05
N ASN A 116 5.48 1.12 3.33
CA ASN A 116 6.78 1.51 2.81
C ASN A 116 6.83 1.40 1.28
N SER A 117 6.31 0.31 0.72
CA SER A 117 6.21 0.11 -0.73
C SER A 117 5.34 1.20 -1.37
N PHE A 118 4.20 1.55 -0.77
CA PHE A 118 3.37 2.65 -1.25
C PHE A 118 4.12 3.99 -1.24
N ASN A 119 4.83 4.29 -0.15
CA ASN A 119 5.62 5.51 -0.04
C ASN A 119 6.78 5.57 -1.05
N GLU A 120 7.35 4.43 -1.43
CA GLU A 120 8.34 4.35 -2.49
C GLU A 120 7.74 4.71 -3.86
N ILE A 121 6.55 4.20 -4.18
CA ILE A 121 5.81 4.57 -5.40
C ILE A 121 5.49 6.08 -5.41
N VAL A 122 5.06 6.64 -4.27
CA VAL A 122 4.83 8.08 -4.13
C VAL A 122 6.09 8.87 -4.50
N LYS A 123 7.26 8.49 -3.95
CA LYS A 123 8.54 9.16 -4.26
C LYS A 123 8.93 9.04 -5.72
N LEU A 124 8.81 7.85 -6.32
CA LEU A 124 9.09 7.63 -7.75
C LEU A 124 8.20 8.49 -8.63
N ASN A 125 6.93 8.66 -8.26
CA ASN A 125 6.02 9.53 -8.98
C ASN A 125 6.35 11.02 -8.77
N GLU A 126 6.79 11.43 -7.59
CA GLU A 126 7.29 12.79 -7.36
C GLU A 126 8.54 13.10 -8.20
N GLU A 127 9.48 12.15 -8.27
CA GLU A 127 10.66 12.21 -9.13
C GLU A 127 10.26 12.29 -10.61
N LYS A 128 9.33 11.44 -11.06
CA LYS A 128 8.75 11.49 -12.41
C LYS A 128 8.23 12.89 -12.74
N ARG A 129 7.40 13.50 -11.88
CA ARG A 129 6.87 14.85 -12.11
C ARG A 129 7.99 15.89 -12.21
N TYR A 130 8.97 15.82 -11.32
CA TYR A 130 10.13 16.72 -11.36
C TYR A 130 10.90 16.59 -12.67
N LEU A 131 11.20 15.36 -13.10
CA LEU A 131 11.89 15.10 -14.37
C LEU A 131 11.09 15.60 -15.57
N VAL A 132 9.76 15.44 -15.57
CA VAL A 132 8.89 15.94 -16.64
C VAL A 132 8.90 17.47 -16.67
N ASP A 133 8.57 18.12 -15.55
CA ASP A 133 8.31 19.56 -15.49
C ASP A 133 9.58 20.41 -15.50
N GLN A 134 10.61 19.98 -14.77
CA GLN A 134 11.81 20.78 -14.53
C GLN A 134 12.98 20.40 -15.44
N ASN A 135 12.94 19.23 -16.09
CA ASN A 135 14.03 18.80 -16.97
C ASN A 135 13.54 18.59 -18.41
N PHE A 136 12.64 17.63 -18.66
CA PHE A 136 12.26 17.23 -20.01
C PHE A 136 11.60 18.37 -20.78
N ASN A 137 10.58 19.01 -20.19
CA ASN A 137 9.87 20.13 -20.81
C ASN A 137 10.77 21.33 -21.10
N ILE A 138 11.78 21.59 -20.26
CA ILE A 138 12.75 22.67 -20.50
C ILE A 138 13.67 22.28 -21.67
N LYS A 139 14.30 21.11 -21.59
CA LYS A 139 15.27 20.64 -22.59
C LYS A 139 14.67 20.46 -23.98
N ILE A 140 13.45 19.93 -24.09
CA ILE A 140 12.79 19.76 -25.39
C ILE A 140 12.43 21.11 -26.03
N ASN A 141 12.11 22.12 -25.21
CA ASN A 141 11.89 23.48 -25.69
C ASN A 141 13.20 24.15 -26.11
N ASP A 142 14.30 23.92 -25.39
CA ASP A 142 15.64 24.41 -25.78
C ASP A 142 16.12 23.76 -27.08
N LEU A 143 15.86 22.47 -27.27
CA LEU A 143 16.11 21.76 -28.52
C LEU A 143 15.32 22.39 -29.68
N LYS A 144 14.01 22.62 -29.48
CA LYS A 144 13.14 23.25 -30.48
C LYS A 144 13.60 24.68 -30.82
N ALA A 145 13.97 25.47 -29.83
CA ALA A 145 14.49 26.83 -30.03
C ALA A 145 15.83 26.82 -30.78
N SER A 146 16.72 25.88 -30.46
CA SER A 146 18.02 25.73 -31.14
C SER A 146 17.83 25.29 -32.59
N MET A 147 16.87 24.41 -32.86
CA MET A 147 16.52 24.00 -34.23
C MET A 147 15.97 25.16 -35.06
N LEU A 148 15.15 26.02 -34.46
CA LEU A 148 14.64 27.24 -35.10
C LEU A 148 15.77 28.22 -35.44
N ASP A 149 16.69 28.48 -34.49
CA ASP A 149 17.84 29.36 -34.75
C ASP A 149 18.75 28.78 -35.84
N PHE A 150 18.95 27.46 -35.84
CA PHE A 150 19.66 26.77 -36.90
C PHE A 150 18.98 26.96 -38.26
N GLN A 151 17.66 26.78 -38.35
CA GLN A 151 16.89 27.00 -39.58
C GLN A 151 17.03 28.44 -40.10
N LEU A 152 16.99 29.44 -39.22
CA LEU A 152 17.11 30.85 -39.59
C LEU A 152 18.49 31.15 -40.18
N ARG A 153 19.58 30.79 -39.47
CA ARG A 153 20.95 31.00 -39.96
C ARG A 153 21.22 30.24 -41.26
N PHE A 154 20.77 29.00 -41.33
CA PHE A 154 20.95 28.16 -42.51
C PHE A 154 20.20 28.71 -43.73
N SER A 155 19.08 29.41 -43.52
CA SER A 155 18.35 30.13 -44.56
C SER A 155 19.07 31.41 -45.02
N GLU A 156 19.73 32.13 -44.12
CA GLU A 156 20.56 33.32 -44.43
C GLU A 156 21.79 32.96 -45.28
N GLU A 157 22.33 31.76 -45.12
CA GLU A 157 23.43 31.21 -45.94
C GLU A 157 22.99 30.77 -47.34
N GLY A 158 21.70 30.85 -47.69
CA GLY A 158 21.19 30.54 -49.02
C GLY A 158 21.09 29.05 -49.34
N LEU A 159 21.15 28.17 -48.33
CA LEU A 159 21.19 26.72 -48.46
C LEU A 159 19.79 26.08 -48.56
N TYR A 160 18.90 26.67 -49.36
CA TYR A 160 17.48 26.28 -49.47
C TYR A 160 17.25 24.82 -49.89
N THR A 161 18.22 24.19 -50.54
CA THR A 161 18.16 22.78 -50.97
C THR A 161 17.98 21.78 -49.83
N PHE A 162 18.31 22.16 -48.59
CA PHE A 162 18.18 21.27 -47.42
C PHE A 162 16.99 21.60 -46.52
N SER A 163 16.17 22.58 -46.88
CA SER A 163 14.95 22.97 -46.14
C SER A 163 14.02 21.78 -45.86
N SER A 164 13.90 20.83 -46.79
CA SER A 164 13.07 19.63 -46.61
C SER A 164 13.58 18.67 -45.51
N TYR A 165 14.88 18.67 -45.20
CA TYR A 165 15.42 17.89 -44.07
C TYR A 165 15.08 18.56 -42.74
N ILE A 166 15.19 19.89 -42.68
CA ILE A 166 14.86 20.68 -41.49
C ILE A 166 13.39 20.52 -41.11
N VAL A 167 12.49 20.64 -42.09
CA VAL A 167 11.04 20.43 -41.87
C VAL A 167 10.74 19.05 -41.30
N LYS A 168 11.43 17.99 -41.77
CA LYS A 168 11.25 16.64 -41.23
C LYS A 168 11.77 16.50 -39.80
N ILE A 169 12.89 17.15 -39.48
CA ILE A 169 13.43 17.17 -38.12
C ILE A 169 12.45 17.85 -37.17
N ASP A 170 11.92 19.01 -37.56
CA ASP A 170 10.91 19.73 -36.78
C ASP A 170 9.65 18.89 -36.56
N GLU A 171 9.17 18.20 -37.60
CA GLU A 171 8.03 17.28 -37.50
C GLU A 171 8.30 16.14 -36.51
N VAL A 172 9.50 15.54 -36.54
CA VAL A 172 9.88 14.50 -35.58
C VAL A 172 9.95 15.04 -34.14
N ILE A 173 10.51 16.25 -33.93
CA ILE A 173 10.54 16.89 -32.61
C ILE A 173 9.13 17.13 -32.08
N ASP A 174 8.23 17.66 -32.91
CA ASP A 174 6.84 17.90 -32.53
C ASP A 174 6.09 16.59 -32.21
N ASN A 175 6.37 15.52 -32.95
CA ASN A 175 5.83 14.20 -32.67
C ASN A 175 6.37 13.64 -31.34
N ILE A 176 7.66 13.79 -31.05
CA ILE A 176 8.25 13.40 -29.75
C ILE A 176 7.53 14.13 -28.61
N ILE A 177 7.30 15.44 -28.74
CA ILE A 177 6.57 16.23 -27.73
C ILE A 177 5.16 15.67 -27.52
N SER A 178 4.41 15.44 -28.61
CA SER A 178 3.04 14.96 -28.52
C SER A 178 2.95 13.56 -27.92
N HIS A 179 3.83 12.64 -28.33
CA HIS A 179 3.80 11.26 -27.86
C HIS A 179 4.30 11.11 -26.43
N THR A 180 5.28 11.92 -26.01
CA THR A 180 5.77 11.90 -24.61
C THR A 180 4.71 12.38 -23.64
N GLN A 181 3.92 13.40 -23.99
CA GLN A 181 2.77 13.84 -23.18
C GLN A 181 1.74 12.71 -22.96
N VAL A 182 1.46 11.93 -24.01
CA VAL A 182 0.59 10.75 -23.92
C VAL A 182 1.24 9.68 -23.03
N TYR A 183 2.50 9.33 -23.30
CA TYR A 183 3.22 8.29 -22.55
C TYR A 183 3.34 8.58 -21.06
N PHE A 184 3.60 9.83 -20.66
CA PHE A 184 3.71 10.17 -19.23
C PHE A 184 2.41 9.97 -18.45
N THR A 185 1.28 9.87 -19.15
CA THR A 185 -0.03 9.56 -18.59
C THR A 185 -0.38 8.08 -18.76
N SER A 186 -0.23 7.53 -19.97
CA SER A 186 -0.63 6.16 -20.30
C SER A 186 0.32 5.10 -19.75
N GLN A 187 1.60 5.45 -19.61
CA GLN A 187 2.70 4.58 -19.22
C GLN A 187 2.81 3.31 -20.08
N SER A 188 2.28 3.34 -21.30
CA SER A 188 2.15 2.14 -22.11
C SER A 188 3.47 1.77 -22.80
N LEU A 189 3.76 0.46 -22.87
CA LEU A 189 4.91 -0.06 -23.59
C LEU A 189 4.89 0.33 -25.09
N GLY A 190 3.70 0.40 -25.69
CA GLY A 190 3.54 0.80 -27.08
C GLY A 190 3.94 2.25 -27.34
N ASP A 191 3.50 3.16 -26.47
CA ASP A 191 3.87 4.58 -26.57
C ASP A 191 5.37 4.77 -26.33
N LYS A 192 5.94 4.07 -25.33
CA LYS A 192 7.39 4.07 -25.08
C LYS A 192 8.18 3.70 -26.33
N ASN A 193 7.87 2.54 -26.93
CA ASN A 193 8.60 2.04 -28.09
C ASN A 193 8.48 2.99 -29.30
N THR A 194 7.30 3.59 -29.49
CA THR A 194 7.08 4.60 -30.53
C THR A 194 8.01 5.81 -30.34
N ILE A 195 8.15 6.30 -29.11
CA ILE A 195 9.04 7.44 -28.80
C ILE A 195 10.51 7.08 -29.02
N LEU A 196 10.93 5.87 -28.63
CA LEU A 196 12.30 5.39 -28.87
C LEU A 196 12.64 5.37 -30.37
N GLU A 197 11.74 4.87 -31.21
CA GLU A 197 11.90 4.89 -32.67
C GLU A 197 11.98 6.32 -33.23
N MET A 198 11.25 7.27 -32.64
CA MET A 198 11.32 8.68 -33.03
C MET A 198 12.67 9.32 -32.67
N PHE A 199 13.25 9.00 -31.52
CA PHE A 199 14.61 9.46 -31.18
C PHE A 199 15.66 8.87 -32.13
N ASP A 200 15.53 7.60 -32.53
CA ASP A 200 16.40 6.98 -33.54
C ASP A 200 16.28 7.68 -34.91
N GLN A 201 15.05 8.02 -35.31
CA GLN A 201 14.81 8.80 -36.52
C GLN A 201 15.42 10.20 -36.44
N LEU A 202 15.25 10.90 -35.31
CA LEU A 202 15.81 12.23 -35.09
C LEU A 202 17.33 12.21 -35.20
N ASN A 203 17.99 11.29 -34.48
CA ASN A 203 19.44 11.13 -34.51
C ASN A 203 19.96 10.81 -35.92
N SER A 204 19.26 9.95 -36.65
CA SER A 204 19.59 9.62 -38.04
C SER A 204 19.48 10.84 -38.96
N GLN A 205 18.41 11.63 -38.83
CA GLN A 205 18.20 12.84 -39.64
C GLN A 205 19.23 13.93 -39.33
N LEU A 206 19.56 14.16 -38.05
CA LEU A 206 20.58 15.12 -37.64
C LEU A 206 21.97 14.73 -38.20
N SER A 207 22.30 13.44 -38.19
CA SER A 207 23.55 12.92 -38.76
C SER A 207 23.62 13.11 -40.28
N LEU A 208 22.50 12.92 -40.99
CA LEU A 208 22.42 13.20 -42.42
C LEU A 208 22.61 14.69 -42.74
N VAL A 209 21.99 15.56 -41.94
CA VAL A 209 22.18 17.02 -42.08
C VAL A 209 23.65 17.38 -41.87
N GLN A 210 24.29 16.89 -40.80
CA GLN A 210 25.70 17.16 -40.51
C GLN A 210 26.63 16.85 -41.69
N TYR A 211 26.41 15.74 -42.41
CA TYR A 211 27.24 15.35 -43.55
C TYR A 211 27.16 16.31 -44.75
N VAL A 212 26.05 17.04 -44.89
CA VAL A 212 25.80 17.93 -46.03
C VAL A 212 26.08 19.40 -45.72
N LEU A 213 26.49 19.73 -44.49
CA LEU A 213 26.79 21.11 -44.10
C LEU A 213 28.13 21.58 -44.71
N PRO A 214 28.17 22.78 -45.28
CA PRO A 214 29.35 23.25 -46.02
C PRO A 214 30.42 23.93 -45.16
N THR A 215 30.10 24.31 -43.91
CA THR A 215 31.02 25.07 -43.04
C THR A 215 31.21 24.41 -41.68
N ASP A 216 32.40 24.60 -41.09
CA ASP A 216 32.71 24.15 -39.73
C ASP A 216 31.77 24.80 -38.68
N GLU A 217 31.33 26.03 -38.91
CA GLU A 217 30.40 26.75 -38.02
C GLU A 217 29.02 26.06 -37.99
N SER A 218 28.45 25.76 -39.15
CA SER A 218 27.18 25.03 -39.24
C SER A 218 27.32 23.62 -38.65
N ILE A 219 28.46 22.95 -38.85
CA ILE A 219 28.76 21.64 -38.25
C ILE A 219 28.81 21.72 -36.72
N GLN A 220 29.45 22.75 -36.15
CA GLN A 220 29.45 22.93 -34.70
C GLN A 220 28.05 23.17 -34.16
N PHE A 221 27.20 23.91 -34.89
CA PHE A 221 25.84 24.17 -34.46
C PHE A 221 24.97 22.89 -34.48
N ILE A 222 25.04 22.07 -35.53
CA ILE A 222 24.28 20.80 -35.54
C ILE A 222 24.78 19.83 -34.46
N VAL A 223 26.07 19.85 -34.12
CA VAL A 223 26.63 19.08 -32.99
C VAL A 223 26.03 19.54 -31.66
N GLN A 224 25.79 20.83 -31.46
CA GLN A 224 25.08 21.33 -30.27
C GLN A 224 23.64 20.80 -30.22
N ILE A 225 22.94 20.76 -31.35
CA ILE A 225 21.58 20.19 -31.46
C ILE A 225 21.58 18.69 -31.16
N GLN A 226 22.58 17.94 -31.65
CA GLN A 226 22.75 16.52 -31.33
C GLN A 226 22.99 16.32 -29.82
N ASN A 227 23.79 17.17 -29.18
CA ASN A 227 24.01 17.11 -27.73
C ASN A 227 22.71 17.37 -26.96
N LEU A 228 21.94 18.41 -27.33
CA LEU A 228 20.63 18.68 -26.73
C LEU A 228 19.66 17.50 -26.94
N THR A 229 19.68 16.88 -28.12
CA THR A 229 18.88 15.68 -28.40
C THR A 229 19.25 14.53 -27.47
N SER A 230 20.55 14.31 -27.23
CA SER A 230 21.02 13.31 -26.25
C SER A 230 20.54 13.63 -24.84
N GLU A 231 20.63 14.89 -24.40
CA GLU A 231 20.18 15.28 -23.06
C GLU A 231 18.67 15.08 -22.87
N VAL A 232 17.88 15.37 -23.91
CA VAL A 232 16.43 15.12 -23.92
C VAL A 232 16.16 13.62 -23.83
N PHE A 233 16.85 12.80 -24.63
CA PHE A 233 16.72 11.35 -24.62
C PHE A 233 17.10 10.73 -23.27
N ASP A 234 18.20 11.19 -22.68
CA ASP A 234 18.65 10.74 -21.36
C ASP A 234 17.63 11.08 -20.27
N THR A 235 17.03 12.27 -20.35
CA THR A 235 15.96 12.69 -19.42
C THR A 235 14.71 11.83 -19.62
N PHE A 236 14.34 11.53 -20.87
CA PHE A 236 13.25 10.62 -21.19
C PHE A 236 13.49 9.23 -20.58
N ASN A 237 14.70 8.67 -20.72
CA ASN A 237 15.03 7.35 -20.15
C ASN A 237 15.00 7.34 -18.61
N GLN A 238 15.37 8.45 -17.96
CA GLN A 238 15.21 8.58 -16.51
C GLN A 238 13.73 8.54 -16.11
N ILE A 239 12.86 9.22 -16.86
CA ILE A 239 11.41 9.18 -16.64
C ILE A 239 10.86 7.76 -16.85
N VAL A 240 11.26 7.08 -17.93
CA VAL A 240 10.91 5.67 -18.19
C VAL A 240 11.33 4.80 -17.02
N THR A 241 12.56 4.96 -16.53
CA THR A 241 13.08 4.17 -15.40
C THR A 241 12.26 4.40 -14.13
N ALA A 242 11.90 5.65 -13.83
CA ALA A 242 11.05 5.97 -12.67
C ALA A 242 9.63 5.39 -12.79
N ILE A 243 9.11 5.25 -14.01
CA ILE A 243 7.82 4.59 -14.29
C ILE A 243 7.96 3.06 -14.10
N GLU A 244 8.89 2.43 -14.81
CA GLU A 244 9.03 0.96 -14.84
C GLU A 244 9.53 0.39 -13.50
N SER A 245 10.19 1.19 -12.67
CA SER A 245 10.58 0.77 -11.31
C SER A 245 9.39 0.63 -10.37
N GLN A 246 8.22 1.18 -10.70
CA GLN A 246 7.01 1.04 -9.88
C GLN A 246 6.37 -0.34 -10.02
N ASP A 247 6.41 -0.96 -11.21
CA ASP A 247 5.79 -2.26 -11.49
C ASP A 247 6.17 -3.37 -10.50
N PRO A 248 7.46 -3.63 -10.20
CA PRO A 248 7.83 -4.67 -9.24
C PRO A 248 7.34 -4.35 -7.82
N ILE A 249 7.30 -3.07 -7.44
CA ILE A 249 6.82 -2.63 -6.12
C ILE A 249 5.30 -2.83 -6.02
N ILE A 250 4.56 -2.50 -7.08
CA ILE A 250 3.11 -2.73 -7.17
C ILE A 250 2.81 -4.23 -7.07
N GLN A 251 3.61 -5.07 -7.72
CA GLN A 251 3.47 -6.53 -7.61
C GLN A 251 3.73 -7.02 -6.18
N GLU A 252 4.80 -6.55 -5.53
CA GLU A 252 5.08 -6.89 -4.12
C GLU A 252 3.95 -6.44 -3.20
N MET A 253 3.38 -5.24 -3.43
CA MET A 253 2.22 -4.77 -2.68
C MET A 253 0.99 -5.68 -2.87
N GLU A 254 0.75 -6.17 -4.09
CA GLU A 254 -0.35 -7.09 -4.37
C GLU A 254 -0.16 -8.43 -3.64
N GLU A 255 1.08 -8.95 -3.60
CA GLU A 255 1.43 -10.15 -2.84
C GLU A 255 1.23 -9.93 -1.32
N LEU A 256 1.76 -8.83 -0.78
CA LEU A 256 1.53 -8.42 0.62
C LEU A 256 0.04 -8.29 0.94
N ARG A 257 -0.76 -7.75 0.01
CA ARG A 257 -2.20 -7.62 0.21
C ARG A 257 -2.88 -8.96 0.43
N VAL A 258 -2.53 -9.96 -0.37
CA VAL A 258 -3.07 -11.31 -0.21
C VAL A 258 -2.66 -11.92 1.13
N GLU A 259 -1.40 -11.77 1.52
CA GLU A 259 -0.90 -12.29 2.81
C GLU A 259 -1.60 -11.62 4.01
N ILE A 260 -1.77 -10.30 3.96
CA ILE A 260 -2.47 -9.54 5.01
C ILE A 260 -3.93 -9.99 5.12
N ILE A 261 -4.63 -10.20 4.00
CA ILE A 261 -6.02 -10.69 4.00
C ILE A 261 -6.10 -12.10 4.60
N ASN A 262 -5.21 -13.00 4.19
CA ASN A 262 -5.18 -14.37 4.70
C ASN A 262 -4.97 -14.38 6.22
N LEU A 263 -4.06 -13.55 6.74
CA LEU A 263 -3.84 -13.42 8.17
C LEU A 263 -5.10 -12.89 8.88
N LEU A 264 -5.76 -11.86 8.35
CA LEU A 264 -6.98 -11.34 8.97
C LEU A 264 -8.10 -12.38 9.02
N GLU A 265 -8.29 -13.13 7.93
CA GLU A 265 -9.26 -14.22 7.87
C GLU A 265 -8.94 -15.33 8.89
N GLU A 266 -7.67 -15.72 9.01
CA GLU A 266 -7.22 -16.69 10.00
C GLU A 266 -7.49 -16.20 11.42
N GLN A 267 -7.14 -14.96 11.74
CA GLN A 267 -7.35 -14.40 13.08
C GLN A 267 -8.83 -14.32 13.43
N ARG A 268 -9.66 -13.88 12.49
CA ARG A 268 -11.09 -13.85 12.66
C ARG A 268 -11.68 -15.24 12.90
N ALA A 269 -11.19 -16.25 12.18
CA ALA A 269 -11.63 -17.63 12.35
C ALA A 269 -11.24 -18.17 13.74
N GLN A 270 -10.03 -17.89 14.21
CA GLN A 270 -9.56 -18.29 15.54
C GLN A 270 -10.40 -17.65 16.66
N LEU A 271 -10.62 -16.32 16.59
CA LEU A 271 -11.47 -15.60 17.56
C LEU A 271 -12.89 -16.16 17.60
N LYS A 272 -13.47 -16.45 16.43
CA LYS A 272 -14.79 -17.06 16.34
C LYS A 272 -14.86 -18.42 17.02
N ILE A 273 -13.88 -19.31 16.81
CA ILE A 273 -13.83 -20.61 17.48
C ILE A 273 -13.76 -20.44 19.01
N GLN A 274 -12.97 -19.49 19.50
CA GLN A 274 -12.87 -19.22 20.93
C GLN A 274 -14.19 -18.70 21.51
N GLN A 275 -14.87 -17.78 20.83
CA GLN A 275 -16.18 -17.27 21.24
C GLN A 275 -17.27 -18.36 21.22
N ASP A 276 -17.33 -19.14 20.14
CA ASP A 276 -18.30 -20.23 19.95
C ASP A 276 -18.09 -21.37 20.97
N THR A 277 -16.89 -21.49 21.54
CA THR A 277 -16.58 -22.45 22.62
C THR A 277 -16.89 -21.88 24.00
N LEU A 278 -16.42 -20.65 24.28
CA LEU A 278 -16.51 -20.04 25.60
C LEU A 278 -17.94 -19.62 25.95
N GLY A 279 -18.69 -19.03 25.01
CA GLY A 279 -20.06 -18.57 25.24
C GLY A 279 -20.99 -19.66 25.78
N PRO A 280 -21.12 -20.82 25.09
CA PRO A 280 -21.93 -21.94 25.57
C PRO A 280 -21.45 -22.50 26.92
N THR A 281 -20.14 -22.61 27.12
CA THR A 281 -19.55 -23.12 28.37
C THR A 281 -19.93 -22.24 29.55
N LEU A 282 -19.89 -20.92 29.40
CA LEU A 282 -20.30 -19.98 30.45
C LEU A 282 -21.79 -20.07 30.78
N ILE A 283 -22.64 -20.29 29.78
CA ILE A 283 -24.08 -20.49 29.99
C ILE A 283 -24.30 -21.77 30.80
N GLU A 284 -23.63 -22.87 30.45
CA GLU A 284 -23.76 -24.15 31.16
C GLU A 284 -23.26 -24.06 32.61
N GLU A 285 -22.10 -23.44 32.85
CA GLU A 285 -21.55 -23.24 34.19
C GLU A 285 -22.49 -22.39 35.07
N ASN A 286 -23.03 -21.31 34.52
CA ASN A 286 -23.99 -20.47 35.24
C ASN A 286 -25.30 -21.21 35.56
N GLN A 287 -25.83 -22.01 34.62
CA GLN A 287 -27.03 -22.81 34.87
C GLN A 287 -26.81 -23.86 35.97
N LYS A 288 -25.65 -24.54 35.98
CA LYS A 288 -25.28 -25.49 37.05
C LYS A 288 -25.20 -24.80 38.41
N ALA A 289 -24.59 -23.61 38.48
CA ALA A 289 -24.48 -22.83 39.71
C ALA A 289 -25.86 -22.44 40.26
N ILE A 290 -26.76 -21.96 39.38
CA ILE A 290 -28.15 -21.62 39.76
C ILE A 290 -28.88 -22.87 40.30
N MET A 291 -28.75 -24.02 39.64
CA MET A 291 -29.45 -25.24 40.07
C MET A 291 -28.95 -25.77 41.43
N LEU A 292 -27.69 -25.53 41.79
CA LEU A 292 -27.13 -25.89 43.11
C LEU A 292 -27.50 -24.88 44.21
N THR A 293 -28.04 -23.72 43.83
CA THR A 293 -28.45 -22.65 44.75
C THR A 293 -29.93 -22.74 45.14
N ILE A 294 -30.78 -23.25 44.25
CA ILE A 294 -32.23 -23.44 44.44
C ILE A 294 -32.50 -24.79 45.12
#